data_AF-A0A529SV50-F1
#
_entry.id   AF-A0A529SV50-F1
#
_cell.length_a   1.000
_cell.length_b   1.000
_cell.length_c   1.000
_cell.angle_alpha   90.00
_cell.angle_beta   90.00
_cell.angle_gamma   90.00
#
_symmetry.space_group_name_H-M   'P 1'
#
loop_
_entity.id
_entity.type
_entity.pdbx_description
1 polymer ?
#
loop_
_entity_poly.entity_id
_entity_poly.type
_entity_poly.pdbx_seq_one_letter_code
_entity_poly.pdbx_strand_id
1 'polypeptide(L)'
;MEPIWAVGLMTGTVLDGNIDVALIKTDGERIADTGTYTLAPYPQSIRALLEETLRQARAWNFEGAEPAIFREAEEALTRSQS
;
A
#
# COMPACT_ATOMS: atom_id res chain seq x y z
N MET A 1 -26.72 -7.27 6.88
CA MET A 1 -26.12 -7.06 8.22
C MET A 1 -26.38 -5.61 8.62
N GLU A 2 -26.35 -5.23 9.90
CA GLU A 2 -26.38 -3.80 10.22
C GLU A 2 -25.09 -3.11 9.74
N PRO A 3 -25.16 -1.93 9.08
CA PRO A 3 -23.97 -1.27 8.57
C PRO A 3 -23.00 -0.82 9.66
N ILE A 4 -21.72 -1.17 9.50
CA ILE A 4 -20.62 -0.77 10.38
C ILE A 4 -19.69 0.21 9.68
N TRP A 5 -18.91 0.98 10.45
CA TRP A 5 -17.81 1.75 9.90
C TRP A 5 -16.60 0.85 9.65
N ALA A 6 -16.07 0.90 8.43
CA ALA A 6 -14.89 0.18 7.97
C ALA A 6 -13.88 1.15 7.36
N VAL A 7 -12.60 0.95 7.62
CA VAL A 7 -11.50 1.70 7.01
C VAL A 7 -10.92 0.91 5.84
N GLY A 8 -10.78 1.57 4.69
CA GLY A 8 -10.03 1.07 3.54
C GLY A 8 -8.66 1.73 3.48
N LEU A 9 -7.65 0.92 3.19
CA LEU A 9 -6.27 1.36 2.94
C LEU A 9 -5.89 0.92 1.52
N MET A 10 -5.27 1.80 0.74
CA MET A 10 -4.77 1.50 -0.59
C MET A 10 -3.47 2.23 -0.86
N THR A 11 -2.50 1.54 -1.46
CA THR A 11 -1.30 2.16 -2.03
C THR A 11 -1.25 1.80 -3.50
N GLY A 12 -1.37 2.80 -4.37
CA GLY A 12 -1.33 2.61 -5.81
C GLY A 12 0.06 2.19 -6.31
N THR A 13 0.11 1.49 -7.44
CA THR A 13 1.36 1.08 -8.11
C THR A 13 2.14 2.25 -8.74
N VAL A 14 1.55 3.45 -8.75
CA VAL A 14 2.17 4.70 -9.25
C VAL A 14 3.31 5.19 -8.35
N LEU A 15 3.41 4.68 -7.11
CA LEU A 15 4.45 5.03 -6.14
C LEU A 15 4.53 6.55 -5.87
N ASP A 16 3.36 7.17 -5.69
CA ASP A 16 3.25 8.59 -5.38
C ASP A 16 3.71 8.93 -3.94
N GLY A 17 3.83 7.90 -3.10
CA GLY A 17 4.32 7.97 -1.73
C GLY A 17 3.22 8.16 -0.70
N ASN A 18 1.96 7.92 -1.02
CA ASN A 18 0.85 8.00 -0.08
C ASN A 18 0.15 6.66 0.13
N ILE A 19 -0.43 6.50 1.32
CA ILE A 19 -1.47 5.53 1.64
C ILE A 19 -2.79 6.28 1.59
N ASP A 20 -3.68 5.87 0.69
CA ASP A 20 -5.03 6.37 0.60
C ASP A 20 -5.85 5.71 1.72
N VAL A 21 -6.36 6.52 2.63
CA VAL A 21 -7.18 6.07 3.76
C VAL A 21 -8.58 6.62 3.60
N ALA A 22 -9.60 5.75 3.60
CA ALA A 22 -11.00 6.16 3.48
C ALA A 22 -11.88 5.41 4.48
N LEU A 23 -12.82 6.12 5.10
CA LEU A 23 -13.80 5.55 6.01
C LEU A 23 -15.15 5.40 5.30
N ILE A 24 -15.73 4.20 5.29
CA ILE A 24 -17.06 3.93 4.72
C ILE A 24 -17.95 3.22 5.72
N LYS A 25 -19.26 3.48 5.66
CA LYS A 25 -20.26 2.72 6.41
C LYS A 25 -20.90 1.70 5.48
N THR A 26 -20.78 0.41 5.79
CA THR A 26 -21.19 -0.67 4.88
C THR A 26 -21.73 -1.88 5.63
N ASP A 27 -22.65 -2.60 5.00
CA ASP A 27 -23.12 -3.92 5.44
C ASP A 27 -22.37 -5.09 4.77
N GLY A 28 -21.35 -4.77 3.95
CA GLY A 28 -20.56 -5.72 3.17
C GLY A 28 -20.96 -5.82 1.70
N GLU A 29 -22.15 -5.34 1.31
CA GLU A 29 -22.62 -5.34 -0.07
C GLU A 29 -22.93 -3.93 -0.59
N ARG A 30 -23.44 -3.04 0.27
CA ARG A 30 -23.84 -1.68 -0.07
C ARG A 30 -23.17 -0.67 0.85
N ILE A 31 -22.80 0.47 0.26
CA ILE A 31 -22.34 1.64 1.02
C ILE A 31 -23.56 2.39 1.52
N ALA A 32 -23.67 2.51 2.84
CA ALA A 32 -24.71 3.30 3.51
C ALA A 32 -24.29 4.76 3.70
N ASP A 33 -22.99 5.03 3.86
CA ASP A 33 -22.43 6.38 4.03
C ASP A 33 -20.92 6.42 3.73
N THR A 34 -20.38 7.61 3.46
CA THR A 34 -18.95 7.88 3.26
C THR A 34 -18.46 8.90 4.30
N GLY A 35 -17.41 8.53 5.03
CA GLY A 35 -16.81 9.36 6.07
C GLY A 35 -15.61 10.18 5.56
N THR A 36 -14.70 10.49 6.49
CA THR A 36 -13.46 11.21 6.16
C THR A 36 -12.51 10.36 5.31
N TYR A 37 -11.60 11.03 4.61
CA TYR A 37 -10.47 10.41 3.93
C TYR A 37 -9.19 11.21 4.18
N THR A 38 -8.04 10.57 4.02
CA THR A 38 -6.74 11.25 4.06
C THR A 38 -5.73 10.55 3.16
N LEU A 39 -4.76 11.31 2.67
CA LEU A 39 -3.56 10.79 2.02
C LEU A 39 -2.45 10.80 3.06
N ALA A 40 -2.09 9.64 3.59
CA ALA A 40 -1.06 9.51 4.61
C ALA A 40 0.29 9.26 3.94
N PRO A 41 1.29 10.15 4.09
CA PRO A 41 2.56 9.98 3.42
C PRO A 41 3.36 8.83 4.05
N TYR A 42 3.98 8.01 3.20
CA TYR A 42 5.03 7.11 3.66
C TYR A 42 6.26 7.88 4.15
N PRO A 43 7.04 7.31 5.08
CA PRO A 43 8.39 7.77 5.34
C PRO A 43 9.21 7.79 4.04
N GLN A 44 10.05 8.81 3.85
CA GLN A 44 10.88 8.94 2.65
C GLN A 44 11.78 7.72 2.40
N SER A 45 12.21 7.04 3.46
CA SER A 45 12.99 5.80 3.38
C SER A 45 12.25 4.65 2.69
N ILE A 46 10.94 4.53 2.91
CA ILE A 46 10.10 3.52 2.27
C ILE A 46 9.99 3.81 0.77
N ARG A 47 9.78 5.08 0.41
CA ARG A 47 9.73 5.48 -1.00
C ARG A 47 11.05 5.17 -1.72
N ALA A 48 12.19 5.54 -1.12
CA ALA A 48 13.50 5.26 -1.68
C ALA A 48 13.78 3.75 -1.81
N LEU A 49 13.36 2.96 -0.82
CA LEU A 49 13.44 1.50 -0.87
C LEU A 49 12.65 0.94 -2.06
N LEU A 50 11.40 1.37 -2.26
CA LEU A 50 10.55 0.88 -3.34
C LEU A 50 11.05 1.30 -4.72
N GLU A 51 11.57 2.52 -4.87
CA GLU A 51 12.21 2.98 -6.12
C GLU A 51 13.41 2.08 -6.49
N GLU A 52 14.23 1.74 -5.51
CA GLU A 52 15.37 0.85 -5.67
C GLU A 52 14.94 -0.60 -5.97
N THR A 53 13.91 -1.11 -5.28
CA THR A 53 13.33 -2.42 -5.53
C THR A 53 12.84 -2.54 -6.98
N LEU A 54 12.14 -1.52 -7.49
CA LEU A 54 11.66 -1.50 -8.88
C LEU A 54 12.82 -1.44 -9.87
N ARG A 55 13.89 -0.70 -9.56
CA ARG A 55 15.10 -0.66 -10.38
C ARG A 55 15.76 -2.04 -10.48
N GLN A 56 15.91 -2.73 -9.35
CA GLN A 56 16.47 -4.08 -9.32
C GLN A 56 15.56 -5.12 -9.99
N ALA A 57 14.25 -5.02 -9.80
CA ALA A 57 13.28 -5.90 -10.47
C ALA A 57 13.37 -5.78 -11.99
N ARG A 58 13.50 -4.54 -12.52
CA ARG A 58 13.71 -4.31 -13.95
C ARG A 58 15.02 -4.89 -14.46
N ALA A 59 16.10 -4.78 -13.69
CA ALA A 59 17.40 -5.35 -14.05
C ALA A 59 17.42 -6.89 -13.96
N TRP A 60 16.71 -7.45 -12.98
CA TRP A 60 16.57 -8.89 -12.80
C TRP A 60 15.81 -9.54 -13.95
N ASN A 61 14.74 -8.90 -14.46
CA ASN A 61 13.99 -9.36 -15.63
C ASN A 61 13.56 -10.85 -15.56
N PHE A 62 13.28 -11.35 -14.35
CA PHE A 62 12.95 -12.77 -14.10
C PHE A 62 14.07 -13.77 -14.44
N GLU A 63 15.32 -13.31 -14.53
CA GLU A 63 16.48 -14.12 -14.86
C GLU A 63 17.40 -14.31 -13.63
N GLY A 64 17.66 -15.55 -13.27
CA GLY A 64 18.51 -15.89 -12.12
C GLY A 64 17.80 -15.77 -10.77
N ALA A 65 18.58 -15.66 -9.70
CA ALA A 65 18.05 -15.61 -8.34
C ALA A 65 17.30 -14.29 -8.06
N GLU A 66 16.23 -14.39 -7.28
CA GLU A 66 15.43 -13.24 -6.88
C GLU A 66 16.27 -12.22 -6.06
N PRO A 67 16.16 -10.90 -6.34
CA PRO A 67 16.85 -9.87 -5.58
C PRO A 67 16.44 -9.85 -4.10
N ALA A 68 17.43 -9.87 -3.18
CA ALA A 68 17.18 -9.86 -1.73
C ALA A 68 16.34 -8.68 -1.23
N ILE A 69 16.36 -7.55 -1.97
CA ILE A 69 15.61 -6.34 -1.65
C ILE A 69 14.08 -6.55 -1.72
N PHE A 70 13.60 -7.59 -2.39
CA PHE A 70 12.16 -7.86 -2.49
C PHE A 70 11.58 -8.15 -1.12
N ARG A 71 12.23 -9.02 -0.34
CA ARG A 71 11.86 -9.32 1.05
C ARG A 71 11.90 -8.06 1.93
N GLU A 72 12.92 -7.22 1.76
CA GLU A 72 13.04 -5.98 2.54
C GLU A 72 11.87 -5.02 2.27
N ALA A 73 11.51 -4.84 1.00
CA ALA A 73 10.37 -4.02 0.59
C ALA A 73 9.03 -4.58 1.09
N GLU A 74 8.82 -5.90 0.97
CA GLU A 74 7.60 -6.57 1.46
C GLU A 74 7.40 -6.36 2.97
N GLU A 75 8.46 -6.61 3.76
CA GLU A 75 8.41 -6.40 5.20
C GLU A 75 8.14 -4.94 5.57
N ALA A 76 8.78 -4.00 4.86
CA ALA A 76 8.64 -2.58 5.13
C ALA A 76 7.22 -2.08 4.82
N LEU A 77 6.62 -2.54 3.72
CA LEU A 77 5.22 -2.24 3.36
C LEU A 77 4.23 -2.83 4.35
N THR A 78 4.44 -4.08 4.77
CA THR A 78 3.57 -4.78 5.74
C THR A 78 3.53 -4.01 7.06
N ARG A 79 4.69 -3.62 7.58
CA ARG A 79 4.79 -2.88 8.84
C ARG A 79 4.20 -1.47 8.76
N SER A 80 4.16 -0.87 7.58
CA SER A 80 3.66 0.50 7.41
C SER A 80 2.13 0.58 7.27
N GLN A 81 1.44 -0.56 7.09
CA GLN A 81 -0.02 -0.64 6.94
C GLN A 81 -0.70 -1.46 8.06
N SER A 82 0.06 -1.92 9.06
CA SER A 82 -0.43 -2.65 10.24
C SER A 82 -0.69 -1.69 11.39
#